data_AF-H6UNR8-F1
#
_entry.id   AF-H6UNR8-F1
#
_cell.length_a   1.000
_cell.length_b   1.000
_cell.length_c   1.000
_cell.angle_alpha   90.00
_cell.angle_beta   90.00
_cell.angle_gamma   90.00
#
_symmetry.space_group_name_H-M   'P 1'
#
loop_
_entity.id
_entity.type
_entity.pdbx_description
1 polymer ?
#
loop_
_entity_poly.entity_id
_entity_poly.type
_entity_poly.pdbx_seq_one_letter_code
_entity_poly.pdbx_strand_id
1 'polypeptide(L)'
;RGFAIKIYSEDGNWDLVGNNTPIFFIRDPMLFPSFIHTQKRNPVTNLKDPDMFWDFITLRPETSHQVSFLFSDRGTPDGFRHMNGYGSHTFKLVNQDGKSVYCKFHLKTDQGIKCLYGPQAAELEGSNPDYATRDLYNSITAGNFPSWSMYIQVMTFEEAERFRWNPFDLTKVWPQGEFPLMPVGRMVLNRNPKNYFSEVEQIAFSPAHMIPGIEPSPDKMLQ
;
A
#
# COMPACT_ATOMS: atom_id res chain seq x y z
N ARG A 1 -6.23 2.56 -0.36
CA ARG A 1 -6.20 2.68 1.12
C ARG A 1 -4.77 2.52 1.59
N GLY A 2 -4.33 3.31 2.56
CA GLY A 2 -3.00 3.16 3.17
C GLY A 2 -2.89 1.87 3.97
N PHE A 3 -1.70 1.28 4.00
CA PHE A 3 -1.34 0.10 4.79
C PHE A 3 0.09 0.29 5.31
N ALA A 4 0.24 1.04 6.40
CA ALA A 4 1.54 1.33 7.00
C ALA A 4 1.80 0.42 8.20
N ILE A 5 3.01 -0.13 8.28
CA ILE A 5 3.45 -1.04 9.35
C ILE A 5 4.76 -0.50 9.92
N LYS A 6 4.86 -0.46 11.25
CA LYS A 6 6.09 -0.16 11.98
C LYS A 6 6.51 -1.39 12.77
N ILE A 7 7.72 -1.87 12.52
CA ILE A 7 8.30 -3.04 13.13
C ILE A 7 9.38 -2.56 14.08
N TYR A 8 9.15 -2.78 15.37
CA TYR A 8 10.12 -2.48 16.43
C TYR A 8 11.10 -3.65 16.52
N SER A 9 12.26 -3.54 15.88
CA SER A 9 13.31 -4.56 15.86
C SER A 9 14.48 -4.18 16.77
N GLU A 10 15.39 -5.13 17.02
CA GLU A 10 16.61 -4.90 17.80
C GLU A 10 17.57 -3.91 17.11
N ASP A 11 17.53 -3.83 15.78
CA ASP A 11 18.32 -2.89 14.97
C ASP A 11 17.62 -1.54 14.75
N GLY A 12 16.50 -1.30 15.43
CA GLY A 12 15.70 -0.07 15.34
C GLY A 12 14.33 -0.28 14.70
N ASN A 13 13.69 0.84 14.36
CA ASN A 13 12.36 0.82 13.73
C ASN A 13 12.49 0.62 12.22
N TRP A 14 11.79 -0.36 11.69
CA TRP A 14 11.56 -0.49 10.25
C TRP A 14 10.11 -0.13 9.90
N ASP A 15 9.94 0.83 9.00
CA ASP A 15 8.63 1.21 8.48
C ASP A 15 8.42 0.69 7.06
N LEU A 16 7.42 -0.18 6.89
CA LEU A 16 6.90 -0.54 5.57
C LEU A 16 5.64 0.29 5.30
N VAL A 17 5.83 1.40 4.59
CA VAL A 17 4.78 2.39 4.31
C VAL A 17 4.08 2.05 2.98
N GLY A 18 3.12 1.13 3.05
CA GLY A 18 2.47 0.56 1.88
C GLY A 18 1.05 1.07 1.62
N ASN A 19 0.41 0.43 0.64
CA ASN A 19 -1.00 0.62 0.29
C ASN A 19 -1.69 -0.74 0.10
N ASN A 20 -3.01 -0.74 -0.06
CA ASN A 20 -3.79 -1.92 -0.45
C ASN A 20 -3.70 -2.29 -1.94
N THR A 21 -2.75 -1.69 -2.67
CA THR A 21 -2.50 -1.89 -4.10
C THR A 21 -0.99 -2.12 -4.35
N PRO A 22 -0.61 -3.04 -5.24
CA PRO A 22 0.80 -3.34 -5.54
C PRO A 22 1.48 -2.30 -6.44
N ILE A 23 0.74 -1.29 -6.91
CA ILE A 23 1.19 -0.28 -7.87
C ILE A 23 0.66 1.09 -7.47
N PHE A 24 1.09 2.16 -8.15
CA PHE A 24 0.60 3.51 -7.94
C PHE A 24 0.27 4.23 -9.25
N PHE A 25 -0.32 5.43 -9.13
CA PHE A 25 -0.81 6.22 -10.27
C PHE A 25 0.33 6.81 -11.13
N ILE A 26 1.47 7.10 -10.52
CA ILE A 26 2.58 7.81 -11.16
C ILE A 26 3.90 7.12 -10.81
N ARG A 27 4.91 7.38 -11.63
CA ARG A 27 6.27 6.84 -11.51
C ARG A 27 7.36 7.93 -11.44
N ASP A 28 6.93 9.19 -11.30
CA ASP A 28 7.80 10.35 -11.17
C ASP A 28 7.30 11.22 -10.00
N PRO A 29 8.10 11.42 -8.94
CA PRO A 29 7.66 12.12 -7.73
C PRO A 29 7.34 13.59 -7.99
N MET A 30 7.87 14.21 -9.05
CA MET A 30 7.57 15.61 -9.40
C MET A 30 6.08 15.83 -9.65
N LEU A 31 5.35 14.79 -10.05
CA LEU A 31 3.92 14.85 -10.34
C LEU A 31 3.04 14.61 -9.11
N PHE A 32 3.62 14.16 -7.99
CA PHE A 32 2.86 13.76 -6.81
C PHE A 32 2.01 14.91 -6.24
N PRO A 33 2.53 16.15 -6.08
CA PRO A 33 1.70 17.27 -5.63
C PRO A 33 0.54 17.55 -6.58
N SER A 34 0.80 17.59 -7.89
CA SER A 34 -0.22 17.83 -8.93
C SER A 34 -1.30 16.76 -8.90
N PHE A 35 -0.91 15.48 -8.84
CA PHE A 35 -1.84 14.36 -8.70
C PHE A 35 -2.70 14.52 -7.44
N ILE A 36 -2.08 14.73 -6.28
CA ILE A 36 -2.81 14.83 -5.01
C ILE A 36 -3.78 16.02 -5.00
N HIS A 37 -3.44 17.14 -5.64
CA HIS A 37 -4.36 18.27 -5.79
C HIS A 37 -5.61 17.88 -6.60
N THR A 38 -5.45 17.14 -7.70
CA THR A 38 -6.60 16.73 -8.53
C THR A 38 -7.53 15.74 -7.81
N GLN A 39 -7.01 14.99 -6.84
CA GLN A 39 -7.79 14.10 -5.99
C GLN A 39 -8.52 14.83 -4.85
N LYS A 40 -8.18 16.10 -4.57
CA LYS A 40 -8.68 16.87 -3.41
C LYS A 40 -9.86 17.75 -3.80
N ARG A 41 -9.79 19.05 -3.56
CA ARG A 41 -10.88 20.01 -3.72
C ARG A 41 -10.39 21.12 -4.64
N ASN A 42 -11.27 21.58 -5.53
CA ASN A 42 -11.00 22.71 -6.40
C ASN A 42 -10.66 23.95 -5.54
N PRO A 43 -9.58 24.69 -5.86
CA PRO A 43 -9.08 25.77 -5.01
C PRO A 43 -10.00 26.99 -4.94
N VAL A 44 -10.93 27.16 -5.89
CA VAL A 44 -11.89 28.27 -5.90
C VAL A 44 -13.17 27.91 -5.16
N THR A 45 -13.71 26.71 -5.39
CA THR A 45 -15.03 26.30 -4.87
C THR A 45 -14.95 25.47 -3.59
N ASN A 46 -13.77 24.94 -3.26
CA ASN A 46 -13.58 23.96 -2.19
C ASN A 46 -14.44 22.68 -2.35
N LEU A 47 -14.88 22.35 -3.57
CA LEU A 47 -15.68 21.15 -3.89
C LEU A 47 -14.83 20.07 -4.56
N LYS A 48 -15.33 18.82 -4.55
CA LYS A 48 -14.81 17.77 -5.44
C LYS A 48 -15.09 18.16 -6.89
N ASP A 49 -14.15 17.85 -7.77
CA ASP A 49 -14.20 18.27 -9.17
C ASP A 49 -13.81 17.08 -10.08
N PRO A 50 -14.80 16.38 -10.66
CA PRO A 50 -14.54 15.25 -11.55
C PRO A 50 -13.78 15.65 -12.83
N ASP A 51 -13.91 16.89 -13.29
CA ASP A 51 -13.22 17.39 -14.48
C ASP A 51 -11.72 17.48 -14.20
N MET A 52 -11.33 18.14 -13.10
CA MET A 52 -9.94 18.18 -12.65
C MET A 52 -9.34 16.78 -12.40
N PHE A 53 -10.13 15.85 -11.86
CA PHE A 53 -9.71 14.47 -11.68
C PHE A 53 -9.39 13.80 -13.02
N TRP A 54 -10.33 13.84 -13.98
CA TRP A 54 -10.19 13.13 -15.25
C TRP A 54 -9.22 13.81 -16.22
N ASP A 55 -9.08 15.13 -16.17
CA ASP A 55 -8.09 15.87 -16.96
C ASP A 55 -6.67 15.33 -16.67
N PHE A 56 -6.27 15.26 -15.40
CA PHE A 56 -4.98 14.70 -15.03
C PHE A 56 -4.83 13.23 -15.47
N ILE A 57 -5.84 12.39 -15.21
CA ILE A 57 -5.77 10.96 -15.50
C ILE A 57 -5.64 10.68 -17.01
N THR A 58 -6.42 11.36 -17.83
CA THR A 58 -6.44 11.15 -19.29
C THR A 58 -5.20 11.72 -19.98
N LEU A 59 -4.59 12.78 -19.44
CA LEU A 59 -3.32 13.33 -19.94
C LEU A 59 -2.09 12.56 -19.47
N ARG A 60 -2.22 11.68 -18.47
CA ARG A 60 -1.14 10.87 -17.88
C ARG A 60 -1.42 9.38 -18.04
N PRO A 61 -1.14 8.77 -19.20
CA PRO A 61 -1.50 7.38 -19.48
C PRO A 61 -0.84 6.37 -18.54
N GLU A 62 0.26 6.71 -17.85
CA GLU A 62 0.87 5.87 -16.82
C GLU A 62 -0.06 5.56 -15.64
N THR A 63 -1.10 6.37 -15.43
CA THR A 63 -2.10 6.18 -14.37
C THR A 63 -3.04 5.01 -14.61
N SER A 64 -3.15 4.55 -15.87
CA SER A 64 -4.19 3.61 -16.32
C SER A 64 -4.28 2.33 -15.50
N HIS A 65 -3.14 1.77 -15.09
CA HIS A 65 -3.10 0.53 -14.30
C HIS A 65 -3.72 0.72 -12.91
N GLN A 66 -3.34 1.80 -12.20
CA GLN A 66 -3.88 2.08 -10.88
C GLN A 66 -5.32 2.58 -10.93
N VAL A 67 -5.70 3.33 -11.97
CA VAL A 67 -7.09 3.74 -12.18
C VAL A 67 -7.98 2.51 -12.40
N SER A 68 -7.54 1.55 -13.20
CA SER A 68 -8.25 0.27 -13.39
C SER A 68 -8.41 -0.50 -12.08
N PHE A 69 -7.37 -0.52 -11.23
CA PHE A 69 -7.46 -1.14 -9.91
C PHE A 69 -8.41 -0.37 -8.97
N LEU A 70 -8.35 0.96 -8.97
CA LEU A 70 -9.17 1.84 -8.13
C LEU A 70 -10.67 1.69 -8.45
N PHE A 71 -11.02 1.61 -9.73
CA PHE A 71 -12.41 1.46 -10.18
C PHE A 71 -12.89 0.00 -10.26
N SER A 72 -12.06 -0.96 -9.86
CA SER A 72 -12.52 -2.31 -9.53
C SER A 72 -13.17 -2.34 -8.14
N ASP A 73 -13.78 -3.46 -7.76
CA ASP A 73 -14.35 -3.64 -6.41
C ASP A 73 -13.33 -3.37 -5.29
N ARG A 74 -12.03 -3.53 -5.54
CA ARG A 74 -10.98 -3.25 -4.54
C ARG A 74 -10.83 -1.76 -4.18
N GLY A 75 -11.49 -0.86 -4.92
CA GLY A 75 -11.63 0.56 -4.56
C GLY A 75 -12.44 0.79 -3.28
N THR A 76 -13.37 -0.11 -2.98
CA THR A 76 -14.31 -0.03 -1.84
C THR A 76 -14.18 -1.26 -0.95
N PRO A 77 -13.05 -1.48 -0.25
CA PRO A 77 -12.90 -2.65 0.63
C PRO A 77 -13.90 -2.63 1.79
N ASP A 78 -14.39 -3.81 2.16
CA ASP A 78 -15.27 -4.02 3.31
C ASP A 78 -14.47 -4.02 4.62
N GLY A 79 -14.24 -2.81 5.14
CA GLY A 79 -13.39 -2.60 6.30
C GLY A 79 -11.90 -2.80 6.01
N PHE A 80 -11.05 -2.61 7.03
CA PHE A 80 -9.60 -2.73 6.86
C PHE A 80 -9.12 -4.19 6.88
N ARG A 81 -9.85 -5.09 7.53
CA ARG A 81 -9.40 -6.47 7.77
C ARG A 81 -9.48 -7.36 6.52
N HIS A 82 -10.29 -6.97 5.54
CA HIS A 82 -10.55 -7.73 4.32
C HIS A 82 -9.80 -7.19 3.09
N MET A 83 -8.72 -6.45 3.28
CA MET A 83 -7.84 -6.01 2.19
C MET A 83 -6.41 -6.52 2.38
N ASN A 84 -5.72 -6.75 1.27
CA ASN A 84 -4.28 -6.98 1.30
C ASN A 84 -3.52 -5.67 1.60
N GLY A 85 -2.27 -5.80 2.02
CA GLY A 85 -1.27 -4.75 2.00
C GLY A 85 -0.15 -5.08 1.01
N TYR A 86 0.52 -4.05 0.50
CA TYR A 86 1.64 -4.20 -0.42
C TYR A 86 2.64 -3.08 -0.14
N GLY A 87 3.93 -3.39 -0.20
CA GLY A 87 4.97 -2.36 -0.20
C GLY A 87 4.95 -1.51 -1.48
N SER A 88 4.30 -2.01 -2.53
CA SER A 88 4.16 -1.44 -3.88
C SER A 88 5.48 -1.28 -4.63
N HIS A 89 6.40 -0.50 -4.06
CA HIS A 89 7.75 -0.27 -4.57
C HIS A 89 8.58 -1.56 -4.65
N THR A 90 9.63 -1.47 -5.46
CA THR A 90 10.73 -2.42 -5.40
C THR A 90 11.71 -1.95 -4.32
N PHE A 91 12.16 -2.87 -3.48
CA PHE A 91 13.20 -2.68 -2.46
C PHE A 91 14.41 -3.53 -2.82
N LYS A 92 15.53 -3.33 -2.12
CA LYS A 92 16.71 -4.18 -2.20
C LYS A 92 16.90 -4.88 -0.87
N LEU A 93 17.10 -6.20 -0.90
CA LEU A 93 17.47 -7.00 0.27
C LEU A 93 18.95 -7.34 0.17
N VAL A 94 19.69 -7.20 1.27
CA VAL A 94 21.13 -7.46 1.37
C VAL A 94 21.38 -8.54 2.41
N ASN A 95 22.09 -9.60 2.04
CA ASN A 95 22.43 -10.68 2.97
C ASN A 95 23.73 -10.38 3.75
N GLN A 96 24.13 -11.30 4.64
CA GLN A 96 25.34 -11.16 5.47
C GLN A 96 26.65 -11.10 4.68
N ASP A 97 26.67 -11.62 3.44
CA ASP A 97 27.83 -11.57 2.54
C ASP A 97 27.85 -10.29 1.67
N GLY A 98 26.90 -9.37 1.87
CA GLY A 98 26.73 -8.18 1.03
C GLY A 98 26.08 -8.44 -0.33
N LYS A 99 25.60 -9.67 -0.60
CA LYS A 99 24.90 -10.00 -1.85
C LYS A 99 23.49 -9.46 -1.81
N SER A 100 23.08 -8.84 -2.92
CA SER A 100 21.81 -8.13 -3.02
C SER A 100 20.85 -8.80 -3.99
N VAL A 101 19.56 -8.72 -3.69
CA VAL A 101 18.45 -9.05 -4.60
C VAL A 101 17.39 -7.96 -4.52
N TYR A 102 16.58 -7.81 -5.57
CA TYR A 102 15.40 -6.95 -5.51
C TYR A 102 14.20 -7.70 -4.93
N CYS A 103 13.33 -6.97 -4.25
CA CYS A 103 12.18 -7.52 -3.53
C CYS A 103 10.92 -6.67 -3.72
N LYS A 104 9.75 -7.33 -3.77
CA LYS A 104 8.45 -6.72 -3.51
C LYS A 104 7.76 -7.39 -2.32
N PHE A 105 7.28 -6.59 -1.37
CA PHE A 105 6.57 -7.07 -0.17
C PHE A 105 5.06 -7.18 -0.40
N HIS A 106 4.46 -8.29 0.05
CA HIS A 106 3.02 -8.56 -0.03
C HIS A 106 2.50 -9.03 1.32
N LEU A 107 1.42 -8.43 1.81
CA LEU A 107 0.67 -8.88 2.98
C LEU A 107 -0.71 -9.34 2.53
N LYS A 108 -0.95 -10.66 2.55
CA LYS A 108 -2.22 -11.26 2.16
C LYS A 108 -3.11 -11.38 3.37
N THR A 109 -4.34 -10.85 3.29
CA THR A 109 -5.30 -10.98 4.39
C THR A 109 -5.67 -12.45 4.60
N ASP A 110 -5.62 -12.91 5.85
CA ASP A 110 -6.04 -14.27 6.21
C ASP A 110 -7.57 -14.36 6.34
N GLN A 111 -8.26 -13.21 6.35
CA GLN A 111 -9.73 -13.12 6.47
C GLN A 111 -10.46 -13.28 5.11
N GLY A 112 -9.70 -13.39 4.02
CA GLY A 112 -10.23 -13.31 2.66
C GLY A 112 -10.58 -11.87 2.26
N ILE A 113 -10.48 -11.60 0.95
CA ILE A 113 -10.76 -10.29 0.39
C ILE A 113 -12.27 -10.10 0.25
N LYS A 114 -12.77 -8.97 0.75
CA LYS A 114 -14.17 -8.56 0.63
C LYS A 114 -14.25 -7.08 0.26
N CYS A 115 -15.23 -6.77 -0.56
CA CYS A 115 -15.48 -5.44 -1.09
C CYS A 115 -16.96 -5.11 -0.98
N LEU A 116 -17.25 -3.82 -0.79
CA LEU A 116 -18.58 -3.26 -0.78
C LEU A 116 -19.01 -2.93 -2.21
N TYR A 117 -20.25 -3.29 -2.55
CA TYR A 117 -20.87 -2.82 -3.78
C TYR A 117 -21.11 -1.30 -3.71
N GLY A 118 -21.04 -0.60 -4.86
CA GLY A 118 -21.07 0.88 -4.91
C GLY A 118 -22.20 1.53 -4.08
N PRO A 119 -23.47 1.14 -4.26
CA PRO A 119 -24.60 1.61 -3.44
C PRO A 119 -24.44 1.34 -1.93
N GLN A 120 -23.90 0.19 -1.53
CA GLN A 120 -23.66 -0.12 -0.11
C GLN A 120 -22.56 0.78 0.47
N ALA A 121 -21.50 1.03 -0.30
CA ALA A 121 -20.45 1.96 0.11
C ALA A 121 -20.99 3.39 0.28
N ALA A 122 -21.85 3.84 -0.63
CA ALA A 122 -22.51 5.15 -0.56
C ALA A 122 -23.47 5.27 0.63
N GLU A 123 -24.22 4.21 0.93
CA GLU A 123 -25.09 4.16 2.13
C GLU A 123 -24.28 4.26 3.42
N LEU A 124 -23.16 3.54 3.51
CA LEU A 124 -22.27 3.57 4.67
C LEU A 124 -21.59 4.93 4.83
N GLU A 125 -21.25 5.63 3.75
CA GLU A 125 -20.67 6.97 3.81
C GLU A 125 -21.60 7.95 4.55
N GLY A 126 -22.92 7.83 4.39
CA GLY A 126 -23.90 8.65 5.11
C GLY A 126 -24.26 8.12 6.49
N SER A 127 -24.50 6.81 6.62
CA SER A 127 -25.04 6.20 7.85
C SER A 127 -23.98 5.88 8.90
N ASN A 128 -22.73 5.62 8.48
CA ASN A 128 -21.63 5.26 9.36
C ASN A 128 -20.27 5.59 8.71
N PRO A 129 -19.88 6.88 8.65
CA PRO A 129 -18.64 7.30 8.00
C PRO A 129 -17.38 6.66 8.61
N ASP A 130 -17.46 6.20 9.87
CA ASP A 130 -16.37 5.55 10.60
C ASP A 130 -16.43 4.01 10.55
N TYR A 131 -17.18 3.43 9.60
CA TYR A 131 -17.42 1.99 9.50
C TYR A 131 -16.15 1.14 9.62
N ALA A 132 -15.13 1.42 8.81
CA ALA A 132 -13.91 0.61 8.78
C ALA A 132 -13.11 0.70 10.10
N THR A 133 -13.10 1.88 10.74
CA THR A 133 -12.47 2.09 12.05
C THR A 133 -13.21 1.33 13.15
N ARG A 134 -14.55 1.43 13.16
CA ARG A 134 -15.42 0.72 14.11
C ARG A 134 -15.27 -0.79 13.98
N ASP A 135 -15.28 -1.31 12.76
CA ASP A 135 -15.08 -2.74 12.47
C ASP A 135 -13.76 -3.27 13.04
N LEU A 136 -12.65 -2.58 12.77
CA LEU A 136 -11.33 -2.99 13.26
C LEU A 136 -11.27 -2.96 14.79
N TYR A 137 -11.72 -1.87 15.40
CA TYR A 137 -11.73 -1.72 16.86
C TYR A 137 -12.54 -2.83 17.53
N ASN A 138 -13.78 -3.05 17.08
CA ASN A 138 -14.68 -4.05 17.64
C ASN A 138 -14.15 -5.46 17.47
N SER A 139 -13.55 -5.77 16.31
CA SER A 139 -12.96 -7.08 16.05
C SER A 139 -11.83 -7.40 17.02
N ILE A 140 -10.93 -6.45 17.26
CA ILE A 140 -9.83 -6.63 18.23
C ILE A 140 -10.39 -6.75 19.66
N THR A 141 -11.34 -5.91 20.05
CA THR A 141 -11.97 -5.96 21.39
C THR A 141 -12.68 -7.29 21.64
N ALA A 142 -13.29 -7.87 20.61
CA ALA A 142 -13.96 -9.17 20.69
C ALA A 142 -13.01 -10.39 20.63
N GLY A 143 -11.70 -10.19 20.53
CA GLY A 143 -10.72 -11.28 20.37
C GLY A 143 -10.63 -11.85 18.95
N ASN A 144 -11.35 -11.28 17.98
CA ASN A 144 -11.31 -11.65 16.57
C ASN A 144 -10.15 -10.93 15.87
N PHE A 145 -8.92 -11.27 16.27
CA PHE A 145 -7.70 -10.61 15.82
C PHE A 145 -7.46 -10.83 14.31
N PRO A 146 -7.48 -9.77 13.48
CA PRO A 146 -7.14 -9.92 12.07
C PRO A 146 -5.64 -10.19 11.90
N SER A 147 -5.32 -11.01 10.91
CA SER A 147 -3.95 -11.32 10.53
C SER A 147 -3.70 -11.25 9.04
N TRP A 148 -2.42 -11.12 8.70
CA TRP A 148 -1.92 -11.11 7.34
C TRP A 148 -0.68 -11.98 7.22
N SER A 149 -0.68 -12.90 6.25
CA SER A 149 0.49 -13.66 5.85
C SER A 149 1.39 -12.81 4.95
N MET A 150 2.65 -12.66 5.34
CA MET A 150 3.66 -11.88 4.64
C MET A 150 4.43 -12.75 3.65
N TYR A 151 4.59 -12.24 2.44
CA TYR A 151 5.34 -12.84 1.35
C TYR A 151 6.26 -11.82 0.70
N ILE A 152 7.28 -12.32 0.02
CA ILE A 152 8.11 -11.54 -0.89
C ILE A 152 8.14 -12.15 -2.27
N GLN A 153 8.26 -11.32 -3.30
CA GLN A 153 8.82 -11.74 -4.59
C GLN A 153 10.29 -11.33 -4.60
N VAL A 154 11.14 -12.15 -5.21
CA VAL A 154 12.58 -11.89 -5.33
C VAL A 154 12.96 -11.88 -6.80
N MET A 155 13.81 -10.94 -7.21
CA MET A 155 14.35 -10.82 -8.56
C MET A 155 15.86 -10.54 -8.44
N THR A 156 16.70 -11.30 -9.15
CA THR A 156 18.15 -11.04 -9.18
C THR A 156 18.47 -9.81 -10.03
N PHE A 157 19.71 -9.33 -9.98
CA PHE A 157 20.13 -8.18 -10.78
C PHE A 157 20.17 -8.54 -12.27
N GLU A 158 20.61 -9.75 -12.61
CA GLU A 158 20.64 -10.26 -13.99
C GLU A 158 19.22 -10.45 -14.55
N GLU A 159 18.28 -10.90 -13.72
CA GLU A 159 16.87 -10.98 -14.09
C GLU A 159 16.28 -9.58 -14.33
N ALA A 160 16.59 -8.62 -13.46
CA ALA A 160 16.13 -7.23 -13.58
C ALA A 160 16.60 -6.55 -14.87
N GLU A 161 17.85 -6.80 -15.30
CA GLU A 161 18.39 -6.27 -16.57
C GLU A 161 17.68 -6.83 -17.81
N ARG A 162 17.20 -8.08 -17.72
CA ARG A 162 16.55 -8.78 -18.83
C ARG A 162 15.02 -8.71 -18.78
N PHE A 163 14.47 -8.17 -17.70
CA PHE A 163 13.03 -8.15 -17.50
C PHE A 163 12.36 -7.21 -18.51
N ARG A 164 11.27 -7.66 -19.12
CA ARG A 164 10.56 -6.93 -20.19
C ARG A 164 10.01 -5.55 -19.78
N TRP A 165 9.86 -5.31 -18.49
CA TRP A 165 9.45 -4.04 -17.92
C TRP A 165 10.51 -3.54 -16.96
N ASN A 166 10.57 -2.23 -16.76
CA ASN A 166 11.42 -1.65 -15.72
C ASN A 166 10.91 -2.12 -14.34
N PRO A 167 11.69 -2.89 -13.56
CA PRO A 167 11.25 -3.39 -12.26
C PRO A 167 11.15 -2.28 -11.19
N PHE A 168 11.67 -1.08 -11.48
CA PHE A 168 11.61 0.12 -10.65
C PHE A 168 10.51 1.10 -11.08
N ASP A 169 9.68 0.75 -12.07
CA ASP A 169 8.48 1.50 -12.42
C ASP A 169 7.33 1.11 -11.48
N LEU A 170 6.95 2.00 -10.55
CA LEU A 170 5.88 1.80 -9.58
C LEU A 170 4.50 1.53 -10.20
N THR A 171 4.32 1.76 -11.51
CA THR A 171 3.09 1.41 -12.23
C THR A 171 3.07 -0.05 -12.71
N LYS A 172 4.11 -0.84 -12.42
CA LYS A 172 4.25 -2.24 -12.89
C LYS A 172 4.26 -3.25 -11.74
N VAL A 173 3.63 -4.38 -11.98
CA VAL A 173 3.72 -5.57 -11.12
C VAL A 173 4.75 -6.54 -11.67
N TRP A 174 5.30 -7.39 -10.81
CA TRP A 174 6.03 -8.58 -11.23
C TRP A 174 5.03 -9.75 -11.31
N PRO A 175 4.85 -10.39 -12.47
CA PRO A 175 3.94 -11.52 -12.62
C PRO A 175 4.29 -12.64 -11.64
N GLN A 176 3.30 -13.11 -10.88
CA GLN A 176 3.53 -14.15 -9.87
C GLN A 176 3.84 -15.53 -10.47
N GLY A 177 3.55 -15.75 -11.77
CA GLY A 177 3.97 -16.97 -12.48
C GLY A 177 5.45 -16.98 -12.84
N GLU A 178 6.10 -15.81 -12.93
CA GLU A 178 7.53 -15.67 -13.19
C GLU A 178 8.32 -15.46 -11.90
N PHE A 179 7.78 -14.66 -10.98
CA PHE A 179 8.36 -14.36 -9.67
C PHE A 179 7.37 -14.78 -8.57
N PRO A 180 7.37 -16.05 -8.15
CA PRO A 180 6.40 -16.57 -7.19
C PRO A 180 6.52 -15.92 -5.81
N LEU A 181 5.43 -15.97 -5.05
CA LEU A 181 5.41 -15.49 -3.67
C LEU A 181 6.12 -16.48 -2.76
N MET A 182 7.15 -16.00 -2.05
CA MET A 182 7.89 -16.74 -1.04
C MET A 182 7.39 -16.35 0.36
N PRO A 183 6.98 -17.31 1.20
CA PRO A 183 6.48 -17.00 2.54
C PRO A 183 7.59 -16.48 3.46
N VAL A 184 7.28 -15.48 4.29
CA VAL A 184 8.21 -14.88 5.26
C VAL A 184 7.72 -15.04 6.69
N GLY A 185 6.45 -14.70 6.94
CA GLY A 185 5.92 -14.70 8.31
C GLY A 185 4.46 -14.26 8.35
N ARG A 186 3.98 -13.88 9.54
CA ARG A 186 2.58 -13.46 9.76
C ARG A 186 2.52 -12.27 10.72
N MET A 187 1.70 -11.29 10.38
CA MET A 187 1.36 -10.15 11.23
C MET A 187 -0.04 -10.35 11.83
N VAL A 188 -0.22 -10.06 13.12
CA VAL A 188 -1.52 -10.13 13.81
C VAL A 188 -1.75 -8.83 14.57
N LEU A 189 -2.91 -8.20 14.41
CA LEU A 189 -3.30 -7.04 15.21
C LEU A 189 -4.15 -7.51 16.39
N ASN A 190 -3.60 -7.48 17.60
CA ASN A 190 -4.22 -8.05 18.79
C ASN A 190 -4.45 -7.05 19.94
N ARG A 191 -4.20 -5.76 19.71
CA ARG A 191 -4.33 -4.72 20.73
C ARG A 191 -4.80 -3.40 20.11
N ASN A 192 -5.87 -2.85 20.65
CA ASN A 192 -6.33 -1.51 20.31
C ASN A 192 -5.45 -0.44 21.00
N PRO A 193 -5.32 0.76 20.42
CA PRO A 193 -4.69 1.88 21.10
C PRO A 193 -5.48 2.22 22.38
N LYS A 194 -4.79 2.62 23.45
CA LYS A 194 -5.42 3.13 24.67
C LYS A 194 -5.88 4.56 24.47
N ASN A 195 -5.15 5.34 23.68
CA ASN A 195 -5.52 6.69 23.28
C ASN A 195 -5.21 6.90 21.80
N TYR A 196 -6.27 7.17 21.02
CA TYR A 196 -6.15 7.33 19.56
C TYR A 196 -5.21 8.47 19.18
N PHE A 197 -5.31 9.62 19.85
CA PHE A 197 -4.50 10.77 19.49
C PHE A 197 -3.01 10.50 19.71
N SER A 198 -2.63 10.03 20.90
CA SER A 198 -1.22 9.82 21.22
C SER A 198 -0.58 8.62 20.51
N GLU A 199 -1.36 7.59 20.17
CA GLU A 199 -0.82 6.35 19.59
C GLU A 199 -1.07 6.22 18.08
N VAL A 200 -2.07 6.90 17.52
CA VAL A 200 -2.45 6.81 16.09
C VAL A 200 -2.31 8.15 15.39
N GLU A 201 -2.86 9.25 15.92
CA GLU A 201 -2.77 10.55 15.23
C GLU A 201 -1.34 11.10 15.23
N GLN A 202 -0.58 10.87 16.32
CA GLN A 202 0.80 11.32 16.46
C GLN A 202 1.85 10.35 15.89
N ILE A 203 1.43 9.17 15.40
CA ILE A 203 2.40 8.21 14.87
C ILE A 203 3.03 8.74 13.59
N ALA A 204 4.36 8.65 13.50
CA ALA A 204 5.10 9.05 12.31
C ALA A 204 5.66 7.81 11.59
N PHE A 205 5.32 7.68 10.31
CA PHE A 205 5.88 6.69 9.42
C PHE A 205 6.79 7.37 8.40
N SER A 206 7.91 6.74 8.07
CA SER A 206 8.77 7.20 6.99
C SER A 206 9.36 6.00 6.24
N PRO A 207 9.26 5.92 4.90
CA PRO A 207 9.92 4.86 4.14
C PRO A 207 11.45 4.90 4.27
N ALA A 208 12.02 6.01 4.76
CA ALA A 208 13.44 6.11 5.07
C ALA A 208 13.85 5.37 6.36
N HIS A 209 12.90 4.99 7.22
CA HIS A 209 13.19 4.15 8.39
C HIS A 209 13.37 2.69 7.95
N MET A 210 14.58 2.35 7.54
CA MET A 210 15.00 0.99 7.19
C MET A 210 16.07 0.50 8.16
N ILE A 211 16.14 -0.83 8.32
CA ILE A 211 17.14 -1.52 9.15
C ILE A 211 18.19 -2.21 8.25
N PRO A 212 19.37 -2.58 8.77
CA PRO A 212 20.37 -3.32 8.00
C PRO A 212 19.77 -4.53 7.27
N GLY A 213 20.14 -4.69 6.00
CA GLY A 213 19.61 -5.73 5.13
C GLY A 213 18.40 -5.33 4.28
N ILE A 214 17.81 -4.15 4.51
CA ILE A 214 16.73 -3.59 3.68
C ILE A 214 17.15 -2.20 3.20
N GLU A 215 17.13 -1.99 1.89
CA GLU A 215 17.57 -0.74 1.26
C GLU A 215 16.57 -0.28 0.18
N PRO A 216 16.52 1.04 -0.14
CA PRO A 216 15.71 1.51 -1.26
C PRO A 216 16.30 1.03 -2.59
N SER A 217 15.43 0.86 -3.58
CA SER A 217 15.86 0.59 -4.97
C SER A 217 15.93 1.90 -5.78
N PRO A 218 16.38 1.85 -7.05
CA PRO A 218 16.31 2.99 -7.98
C PRO A 218 14.90 3.46 -8.38
N ASP A 219 13.82 2.97 -7.74
CA ASP A 219 12.47 3.49 -7.94
C ASP A 219 12.41 4.97 -7.54
N LYS A 220 12.21 5.85 -8.53
CA LYS A 220 12.18 7.30 -8.33
C LYS A 220 11.12 7.76 -7.35
N MET A 221 10.02 7.02 -7.20
CA MET A 221 8.95 7.37 -6.26
C MET A 221 9.31 7.02 -4.81
N LEU A 222 10.26 6.10 -4.61
CA LEU A 222 10.71 5.68 -3.28
C LEU A 222 11.86 6.58 -2.75
N GLN A 223 12.66 7.16 -3.65
CA GLN A 223 13.74 8.11 -3.35
C GLN A 223 13.19 9.48 -2.93
#